data_AF-A0A2W7MEN7-F1
#
_entry.id   AF-A0A2W7MEN7-F1
#
_cell.length_a   1.000
_cell.length_b   1.000
_cell.length_c   1.000
_cell.angle_alpha   90.00
_cell.angle_beta   90.00
_cell.angle_gamma   90.00
#
_symmetry.space_group_name_H-M   'P 1'
#
loop_
_entity.id
_entity.type
_entity.pdbx_description
1 polymer ?
#
loop_
_entity_poly.entity_id
_entity_poly.type
_entity_poly.pdbx_seq_one_letter_code
_entity_poly.pdbx_strand_id
1 'polypeptide(L)'
;MTQNTSFDAFTMWKGLYEKTESTWRDSIQETLQKESFAEGLGQFQSQYLQYQELVNNMTASYLKQVNMPSREEIANVATLVINVESKLDDLEDQIDGNKDNTTKEIEHLKRVVTTLDKKLDRVIQLLDKSSGSATKTNSVQIPEVSPVPAISNAKK
;
A
#
# COMPACT_ATOMS: atom_id res chain seq x y z
N MET A 1 -51.40 13.68 84.26
CA MET A 1 -50.10 12.98 84.43
C MET A 1 -49.50 12.78 83.03
N THR A 2 -48.93 13.83 82.45
CA THR A 2 -48.37 13.81 81.09
C THR A 2 -46.93 14.28 81.17
N GLN A 3 -46.01 13.42 81.60
CA GLN A 3 -44.58 13.69 81.50
C GLN A 3 -43.79 12.40 81.25
N ASN A 4 -43.06 12.41 80.12
CA ASN A 4 -41.78 11.72 79.89
C ASN A 4 -41.70 10.25 79.44
N THR A 5 -42.74 9.63 78.88
CA THR A 5 -42.54 8.33 78.17
C THR A 5 -41.82 8.47 76.82
N SER A 6 -41.94 9.62 76.15
CA SER A 6 -41.26 9.88 74.88
C SER A 6 -39.74 10.08 75.03
N PHE A 7 -39.31 10.60 76.19
CA PHE A 7 -37.89 10.80 76.50
C PHE A 7 -37.21 9.46 76.81
N ASP A 8 -37.92 8.53 77.42
CA ASP A 8 -37.41 7.21 77.81
C ASP A 8 -37.21 6.28 76.60
N ALA A 9 -38.17 6.20 75.68
CA ALA A 9 -38.05 5.38 74.47
C ALA A 9 -36.93 5.86 73.52
N PHE A 10 -36.77 7.18 73.35
CA PHE A 10 -35.67 7.74 72.55
C PHE A 10 -34.32 7.54 73.22
N THR A 11 -34.24 7.66 74.55
CA THR A 11 -33.00 7.42 75.31
C THR A 11 -32.60 5.95 75.27
N MET A 12 -33.56 5.03 75.34
CA MET A 12 -33.33 3.58 75.19
C MET A 12 -32.83 3.23 73.78
N TRP A 13 -33.45 3.77 72.72
CA TRP A 13 -32.99 3.58 71.34
C TRP A 13 -31.59 4.19 71.12
N LYS A 14 -31.35 5.38 71.66
CA LYS A 14 -30.03 6.04 71.62
C LYS A 14 -28.97 5.20 72.34
N GLY A 15 -29.28 4.62 73.50
CA GLY A 15 -28.36 3.72 74.21
C GLY A 15 -28.09 2.40 73.45
N LEU A 16 -29.11 1.84 72.80
CA LEU A 16 -28.94 0.67 71.92
C LEU A 16 -28.09 1.00 70.69
N TYR A 17 -28.33 2.16 70.07
CA TYR A 17 -27.55 2.66 68.95
C TYR A 17 -26.11 2.93 69.36
N GLU A 18 -25.85 3.65 70.45
CA GLU A 18 -24.50 3.95 70.94
C GLU A 18 -23.73 2.67 71.30
N LYS A 19 -24.40 1.68 71.91
CA LYS A 19 -23.79 0.37 72.20
C LYS A 19 -23.48 -0.42 70.93
N THR A 20 -24.39 -0.39 69.96
CA THR A 20 -24.19 -1.03 68.66
C THR A 20 -23.06 -0.33 67.92
N GLU A 21 -23.06 0.99 67.89
CA GLU A 21 -22.02 1.82 67.27
C GLU A 21 -20.66 1.55 67.91
N SER A 22 -20.55 1.48 69.23
CA SER A 22 -19.28 1.15 69.90
C SER A 22 -18.81 -0.25 69.51
N THR A 23 -19.71 -1.24 69.55
CA THR A 23 -19.37 -2.63 69.20
C THR A 23 -18.93 -2.77 67.74
N TRP A 24 -19.62 -2.08 66.84
CA TRP A 24 -19.27 -2.03 65.43
C TRP A 24 -18.00 -1.25 65.18
N ARG A 25 -17.77 -0.14 65.91
CA ARG A 25 -16.55 0.65 65.82
C ARG A 25 -15.34 -0.17 66.24
N ASP A 26 -15.42 -0.87 67.37
CA ASP A 26 -14.33 -1.70 67.87
C ASP A 26 -14.06 -2.87 66.93
N SER A 27 -15.11 -3.55 66.43
CA SER A 27 -14.97 -4.65 65.48
C SER A 27 -14.44 -4.21 64.11
N ILE A 28 -14.90 -3.06 63.59
CA ILE A 28 -14.39 -2.48 62.34
C ILE A 28 -12.95 -2.04 62.53
N GLN A 29 -12.61 -1.39 63.63
CA GLN A 29 -11.25 -0.94 63.90
C GLN A 29 -10.28 -2.12 64.02
N GLU A 30 -10.68 -3.19 64.72
CA GLU A 30 -9.90 -4.41 64.80
C GLU A 30 -9.76 -5.10 63.43
N THR A 31 -10.81 -5.09 62.61
CA THR A 31 -10.79 -5.69 61.26
C THR A 31 -9.93 -4.88 60.29
N LEU A 32 -10.00 -3.55 60.33
CA LEU A 32 -9.18 -2.65 59.49
C LEU A 32 -7.70 -2.64 59.89
N GLN A 33 -7.41 -2.89 61.17
CA GLN A 33 -6.03 -3.02 61.66
C GLN A 33 -5.41 -4.38 61.31
N LYS A 34 -6.22 -5.39 60.98
CA LYS A 34 -5.72 -6.70 60.56
C LYS A 34 -5.32 -6.68 59.09
N GLU A 35 -4.09 -7.12 58.85
CA GLU A 35 -3.53 -7.30 57.50
C GLU A 35 -4.40 -8.23 56.62
N SER A 36 -5.11 -9.18 57.23
CA SER A 36 -6.04 -10.08 56.54
C SER A 36 -7.19 -9.38 55.81
N PHE A 37 -7.58 -8.16 56.23
CA PHE A 37 -8.59 -7.38 55.52
C PHE A 37 -8.02 -6.80 54.22
N ALA A 38 -6.79 -6.26 54.27
CA ALA A 38 -6.10 -5.78 53.08
C ALA A 38 -5.78 -6.94 52.11
N GLU A 39 -5.36 -8.08 52.63
CA GLU A 39 -5.15 -9.31 51.85
C GLU A 39 -6.47 -9.81 51.23
N GLY A 40 -7.56 -9.82 51.98
CA GLY A 40 -8.89 -10.20 51.47
C GLY A 40 -9.40 -9.26 50.38
N LEU A 41 -9.16 -7.95 50.51
CA LEU A 41 -9.46 -6.98 49.46
C LEU A 41 -8.60 -7.19 48.21
N GLY A 42 -7.30 -7.46 48.39
CA GLY A 42 -6.40 -7.79 47.29
C GLY A 42 -6.82 -9.07 46.55
N GLN A 43 -7.20 -10.10 47.31
CA GLN A 43 -7.73 -11.34 46.76
C GLN A 43 -9.04 -11.11 46.00
N PHE A 44 -9.99 -10.37 46.59
CA PHE A 44 -11.25 -10.03 45.92
C PHE A 44 -11.03 -9.24 44.64
N GLN A 45 -10.14 -8.24 44.67
CA GLN A 45 -9.77 -7.48 43.49
C GLN A 45 -9.12 -8.36 42.42
N SER A 46 -8.20 -9.25 42.82
CA SER A 46 -7.57 -10.21 41.90
C SER A 46 -8.61 -11.13 41.26
N GLN A 47 -9.63 -11.52 42.01
CA GLN A 47 -10.69 -12.41 41.55
C GLN A 47 -11.66 -11.68 40.61
N TYR A 48 -11.91 -10.39 40.84
CA TYR A 48 -12.65 -9.54 39.91
C TYR A 48 -11.91 -9.39 38.57
N LEU A 49 -10.59 -9.17 38.60
CA LEU A 49 -9.78 -9.09 37.39
C LEU A 49 -9.76 -10.43 36.63
N GLN A 50 -9.59 -11.54 37.33
CA GLN A 50 -9.67 -12.88 36.74
C GLN A 50 -11.04 -13.16 36.12
N TYR A 51 -12.13 -12.70 36.75
CA TYR A 51 -13.48 -12.81 36.18
C TYR A 51 -13.61 -11.98 34.91
N GLN A 52 -13.08 -10.76 34.88
CA GLN A 52 -13.08 -9.91 33.70
C GLN A 52 -12.27 -10.52 32.55
N GLU A 53 -11.10 -11.11 32.83
CA GLU A 53 -10.30 -11.85 31.86
C GLU A 53 -11.04 -13.10 31.35
N LEU A 54 -11.68 -13.86 32.24
CA LEU A 54 -12.47 -15.03 31.87
C LEU A 54 -13.64 -14.64 30.96
N VAL A 55 -14.36 -13.56 31.26
CA VAL A 55 -15.47 -13.06 30.42
C VAL A 55 -14.94 -12.62 29.05
N ASN A 56 -13.81 -11.92 28.99
CA ASN A 56 -13.18 -11.54 27.72
C ASN A 56 -12.75 -12.76 26.90
N ASN A 57 -12.14 -13.75 27.54
CA ASN A 57 -11.71 -14.99 26.89
C ASN A 57 -12.90 -15.85 26.43
N MET A 58 -13.95 -15.96 27.24
CA MET A 58 -15.21 -16.62 26.87
C MET A 58 -15.87 -15.90 25.70
N THR A 59 -15.93 -14.58 25.73
CA THR A 59 -16.50 -13.75 24.66
C THR A 59 -15.69 -13.92 23.38
N ALA A 60 -14.36 -13.88 23.46
CA ALA A 60 -13.47 -14.10 22.32
C ALA A 60 -13.59 -15.54 21.77
N SER A 61 -13.67 -16.55 22.63
CA SER A 61 -13.86 -17.94 22.23
C SER A 61 -15.23 -18.18 21.60
N TYR A 62 -16.27 -17.55 22.14
CA TYR A 62 -17.62 -17.57 21.57
C TYR A 62 -17.65 -16.88 20.21
N LEU A 63 -17.04 -15.69 20.09
CA LEU A 63 -16.89 -14.95 18.84
C LEU A 63 -16.15 -15.77 17.77
N LYS A 64 -15.08 -16.48 18.17
CA LYS A 64 -14.38 -17.45 17.32
C LYS A 64 -15.29 -18.60 16.88
N GLN A 65 -16.14 -19.11 17.78
CA GLN A 65 -17.07 -20.19 17.48
C GLN A 65 -18.21 -19.76 16.52
N VAL A 66 -18.58 -18.48 16.51
CA VAL A 66 -19.52 -17.92 15.50
C VAL A 66 -18.82 -17.52 14.18
N ASN A 67 -17.54 -17.89 13.98
CA ASN A 67 -16.72 -17.49 12.83
C ASN A 67 -16.69 -15.97 12.61
N MET A 68 -16.89 -15.16 13.67
CA MET A 68 -16.74 -13.72 13.56
C MET A 68 -15.25 -13.40 13.66
N PRO A 69 -14.60 -12.90 12.59
CA PRO A 69 -13.18 -12.57 12.65
C PRO A 69 -12.93 -11.55 13.76
N SER A 70 -11.88 -11.80 14.53
CA SER A 70 -11.47 -10.88 15.59
C SER A 70 -11.03 -9.53 15.00
N ARG A 71 -11.13 -8.46 15.79
CA ARG A 71 -10.67 -7.13 15.37
C ARG A 71 -9.20 -7.13 14.91
N GLU A 72 -8.39 -7.98 15.52
CA GLU A 72 -6.97 -8.14 15.20
C GLU A 72 -6.77 -8.78 13.81
N GLU A 73 -7.53 -9.84 13.49
CA GLU A 73 -7.48 -10.47 12.17
C GLU A 73 -7.92 -9.50 11.05
N ILE A 74 -8.95 -8.70 11.30
CA ILE A 74 -9.39 -7.65 10.36
C ILE A 74 -8.28 -6.61 10.15
N ALA A 75 -7.61 -6.19 11.22
CA ALA A 75 -6.49 -5.24 11.14
C ALA A 75 -5.32 -5.82 10.33
N ASN A 76 -4.96 -7.08 10.56
CA ASN A 76 -3.90 -7.76 9.84
C ASN A 76 -4.21 -7.89 8.34
N VAL A 77 -5.45 -8.24 7.98
CA VAL A 77 -5.88 -8.29 6.58
C VAL A 77 -5.85 -6.89 5.96
N ALA A 78 -6.31 -5.86 6.67
CA ALA A 78 -6.25 -4.48 6.18
C ALA A 78 -4.80 -4.04 5.89
N THR A 79 -3.86 -4.34 6.79
CA THR A 79 -2.44 -4.06 6.56
C THR A 79 -1.89 -4.82 5.35
N LEU A 80 -2.25 -6.08 5.18
CA LEU A 80 -1.82 -6.87 4.02
C LEU A 80 -2.34 -6.27 2.71
N VAL A 81 -3.61 -5.84 2.68
CA VAL A 81 -4.21 -5.19 1.50
C VAL A 81 -3.49 -3.89 1.17
N ILE A 82 -3.23 -3.03 2.17
CA ILE A 82 -2.48 -1.77 1.98
C ILE A 82 -1.08 -2.03 1.41
N ASN A 83 -0.38 -3.06 1.91
CA ASN A 83 0.93 -3.41 1.39
C ASN A 83 0.88 -3.94 -0.05
N VAL A 84 -0.19 -4.62 -0.43
CA VAL A 84 -0.40 -5.07 -1.81
C VAL A 84 -0.72 -3.88 -2.71
N GLU A 85 -1.56 -2.95 -2.27
CA GLU A 85 -1.86 -1.70 -2.99
C GLU A 85 -0.59 -0.88 -3.24
N SER A 86 0.21 -0.63 -2.19
CA SER A 86 1.48 0.07 -2.34
C SER A 86 2.45 -0.64 -3.30
N LYS A 87 2.51 -1.97 -3.27
CA LYS A 87 3.34 -2.74 -4.22
C LYS A 87 2.77 -2.70 -5.64
N LEU A 88 1.46 -2.57 -5.79
CA LEU A 88 0.80 -2.45 -7.08
C LEU A 88 1.13 -1.09 -7.70
N ASP A 89 1.05 -0.01 -6.92
CA ASP A 89 1.46 1.33 -7.34
C ASP A 89 2.93 1.36 -7.77
N ASP A 90 3.84 0.77 -6.98
CA ASP A 90 5.26 0.68 -7.33
C ASP A 90 5.49 -0.06 -8.67
N LEU A 91 4.68 -1.09 -8.95
CA LEU A 91 4.75 -1.84 -10.20
C LEU A 91 4.19 -1.03 -11.37
N GLU A 92 3.12 -0.28 -11.16
CA GLU A 92 2.54 0.61 -12.17
C GLU A 92 3.56 1.70 -12.58
N ASP A 93 4.18 2.35 -11.60
CA ASP A 93 5.24 3.34 -11.82
C ASP A 93 6.44 2.75 -12.59
N GLN A 94 6.87 1.53 -12.25
CA GLN A 94 7.96 0.85 -12.96
C GLN A 94 7.59 0.50 -14.40
N ILE A 95 6.35 0.06 -14.64
CA ILE A 95 5.86 -0.27 -15.97
C ILE A 95 5.81 0.99 -16.84
N ASP A 96 5.29 2.09 -16.32
CA ASP A 96 5.21 3.35 -17.06
C ASP A 96 6.59 3.95 -17.32
N GLY A 97 7.49 3.92 -16.32
CA GLY A 97 8.89 4.29 -16.52
C GLY A 97 9.60 3.46 -17.59
N ASN A 98 9.36 2.15 -17.65
CA ASN A 98 9.92 1.27 -18.67
C ASN A 98 9.34 1.52 -20.08
N LYS A 99 8.04 1.82 -20.20
CA LYS A 99 7.43 2.21 -21.48
C LYS A 99 8.07 3.49 -22.02
N ASP A 100 8.28 4.48 -21.17
CA ASP A 100 8.91 5.75 -21.55
C ASP A 100 10.36 5.55 -22.00
N ASN A 101 11.13 4.75 -21.26
CA ASN A 101 12.51 4.42 -21.63
C ASN A 101 12.57 3.66 -22.95
N THR A 102 11.71 2.66 -23.14
CA THR A 102 11.61 1.89 -24.39
C THR A 102 11.26 2.80 -25.57
N THR A 103 10.35 3.73 -25.40
CA THR A 103 9.96 4.68 -26.46
C THR A 103 11.13 5.59 -26.84
N LYS A 104 11.86 6.11 -25.86
CA LYS A 104 13.08 6.92 -26.09
C LYS A 104 14.17 6.12 -26.80
N GLU A 105 14.38 4.87 -26.42
CA GLU A 105 15.33 3.97 -27.07
C GLU A 105 14.95 3.69 -28.52
N ILE A 106 13.67 3.44 -28.81
CA ILE A 106 13.15 3.25 -30.17
C ILE A 106 13.37 4.51 -31.02
N GLU A 107 13.08 5.70 -30.48
CA GLU A 107 13.34 6.96 -31.19
C GLU A 107 14.83 7.19 -31.45
N HIS A 108 15.68 6.83 -30.50
CA HIS A 108 17.13 6.90 -30.66
C HIS A 108 17.60 5.92 -31.74
N LEU A 109 17.14 4.66 -31.72
CA LEU A 109 17.42 3.66 -32.75
C LEU A 109 16.99 4.16 -34.13
N LYS A 110 15.79 4.73 -34.25
CA LYS A 110 15.28 5.29 -35.51
C LYS A 110 16.19 6.39 -36.06
N ARG A 111 16.70 7.29 -35.20
CA ARG A 111 17.66 8.33 -35.59
C ARG A 111 18.99 7.76 -36.05
N VAL A 112 19.51 6.76 -35.34
CA VAL A 112 20.76 6.06 -35.70
C VAL A 112 20.60 5.37 -37.06
N VAL A 113 19.53 4.60 -37.26
CA VAL A 113 19.23 3.91 -38.53
C VAL A 113 19.14 4.91 -39.68
N THR A 114 18.41 6.02 -39.51
CA THR A 114 18.30 7.07 -40.55
C THR A 114 19.66 7.70 -40.87
N THR A 115 20.54 7.80 -39.89
CA THR A 115 21.89 8.34 -40.09
C THR A 115 22.79 7.34 -40.82
N LEU A 116 22.66 6.04 -40.51
CA LEU A 116 23.36 4.98 -41.22
C LEU A 116 22.92 4.90 -42.68
N ASP A 117 21.62 5.00 -42.94
CA ASP A 117 21.03 5.02 -44.29
C ASP A 117 21.67 6.12 -45.16
N LYS A 118 21.73 7.35 -44.64
CA LYS A 118 22.41 8.47 -45.32
C LYS A 118 23.91 8.24 -45.55
N LYS A 119 24.60 7.57 -44.61
CA LYS A 119 26.03 7.23 -44.79
C LYS A 119 26.19 6.15 -45.86
N LEU A 120 25.30 5.18 -45.92
CA LEU A 120 25.31 4.14 -46.94
C LEU A 120 25.08 4.74 -48.32
N ASP A 121 24.11 5.64 -48.47
CA ASP A 121 23.88 6.39 -49.71
C ASP A 121 25.15 7.15 -50.15
N ARG A 122 25.85 7.77 -49.20
CA ARG A 122 27.11 8.48 -49.48
C ARG A 122 28.20 7.52 -50.00
N VAL A 123 28.32 6.34 -49.40
CA VAL A 123 29.28 5.31 -49.82
C VAL A 123 28.92 4.78 -51.21
N ILE A 124 27.65 4.48 -51.46
CA ILE A 124 27.17 4.04 -52.79
C ILE A 124 27.48 5.13 -53.83
N GLN A 125 27.20 6.40 -53.52
CA GLN A 125 27.46 7.51 -54.43
C GLN A 125 28.96 7.74 -54.69
N LEU A 126 29.84 7.49 -53.71
CA LEU A 126 31.28 7.54 -53.89
C LEU A 126 31.80 6.34 -54.69
N LEU A 127 31.25 5.14 -54.45
CA LEU A 127 31.59 3.94 -55.20
C LEU A 127 31.19 4.12 -56.67
N ASP A 128 29.98 4.58 -56.95
CA ASP A 128 29.47 4.83 -58.30
C ASP A 128 30.31 5.88 -59.05
N LYS A 129 30.74 6.95 -58.35
CA LYS A 129 31.71 7.92 -58.88
C LYS A 129 33.08 7.30 -59.16
N SER A 130 33.55 6.37 -58.33
CA SER A 130 34.82 5.67 -58.55
C SER A 130 34.74 4.64 -59.69
N SER A 131 33.59 3.96 -59.85
CA SER A 131 33.31 2.99 -60.90
C SER A 131 33.07 3.67 -62.26
N GLY A 132 32.51 4.88 -62.27
CA GLY A 132 32.28 5.69 -63.47
C GLY A 132 33.54 6.30 -64.10
N SER A 133 34.68 6.26 -63.42
CA SER A 133 35.96 6.84 -63.91
C SER A 133 36.76 5.90 -64.84
N ALA A 134 36.35 4.65 -65.04
CA ALA A 134 37.13 3.67 -65.82
C ALA A 134 36.68 3.47 -67.28
N THR A 135 35.61 4.12 -67.74
CA THR A 135 35.11 3.93 -69.12
C THR A 135 34.81 5.25 -69.79
N LYS A 136 35.84 5.93 -70.29
CA LYS A 136 35.78 6.84 -71.46
C LYS A 136 37.20 7.27 -71.85
N THR A 137 37.84 6.47 -72.71
CA THR A 137 38.99 6.89 -73.51
C THR A 137 38.75 6.47 -74.97
N ASN A 138 38.49 7.49 -75.80
CA ASN A 138 38.71 7.65 -77.24
C ASN A 138 38.47 6.50 -78.24
N SER A 139 37.64 6.77 -79.25
CA SER A 139 38.07 6.82 -80.67
C SER A 139 37.10 7.70 -81.49
N VAL A 140 37.56 8.89 -81.90
CA VAL A 140 37.92 9.30 -83.28
C VAL A 140 36.72 9.71 -84.16
N GLN A 141 36.65 11.02 -84.43
CA GLN A 141 35.85 11.69 -85.47
C GLN A 141 36.44 11.48 -86.87
N ILE A 142 35.59 11.33 -87.89
CA ILE A 142 35.83 11.74 -89.30
C ILE A 142 34.48 12.27 -89.87
N PRO A 143 34.46 13.31 -90.72
CA PRO A 143 33.47 14.38 -90.67
C PRO A 143 32.41 14.37 -91.80
N GLU A 144 31.40 15.22 -91.60
CA GLU A 144 30.66 16.03 -92.60
C GLU A 144 29.89 15.32 -93.73
N VAL A 145 28.58 15.58 -93.81
CA VAL A 145 27.86 16.28 -94.91
C VAL A 145 26.35 16.15 -94.67
N SER A 146 25.65 17.28 -94.70
CA SER A 146 24.21 17.41 -95.00
C SER A 146 24.13 18.18 -96.35
N PRO A 147 23.08 18.13 -97.21
CA PRO A 147 21.65 17.93 -96.89
C PRO A 147 20.78 17.12 -97.91
N VAL A 148 19.57 16.69 -97.49
CA VAL A 148 18.17 16.76 -98.10
C VAL A 148 17.98 16.65 -99.65
N PRO A 149 16.85 16.21 -100.31
CA PRO A 149 15.54 15.59 -99.93
C PRO A 149 15.06 14.34 -100.77
N ALA A 150 13.87 13.86 -100.40
CA ALA A 150 12.84 12.98 -101.02
C ALA A 150 12.80 12.68 -102.54
N ILE A 151 12.53 11.41 -102.88
CA ILE A 151 11.74 10.93 -104.06
C ILE A 151 11.05 9.60 -103.67
N SER A 152 9.74 9.59 -103.40
CA SER A 152 8.66 9.05 -104.25
C SER A 152 8.89 7.65 -104.85
N ASN A 153 8.29 6.62 -104.23
CA ASN A 153 8.17 5.29 -104.82
C ASN A 153 6.89 5.21 -105.66
N ALA A 154 7.06 5.11 -106.97
CA ALA A 154 6.03 4.70 -107.93
C ALA A 154 6.32 3.28 -108.44
N LYS A 155 5.30 2.42 -108.34
CA LYS A 155 4.98 1.23 -109.16
C LYS A 155 6.14 0.40 -109.75
N LYS A 156 6.18 -0.89 -109.39
CA LYS A 156 5.75 -1.97 -110.29
C LYS A 156 5.40 -3.23 -109.53
#